data_AF-A0A1H8N774-F1
#
_entry.id   AF-A0A1H8N774-F1
#
_cell.length_a   1.000
_cell.length_b   1.000
_cell.length_c   1.000
_cell.angle_alpha   90.00
_cell.angle_beta   90.00
_cell.angle_gamma   90.00
#
_symmetry.space_group_name_H-M   'P 1'
#
loop_
_entity.id
_entity.type
_entity.pdbx_description
1 polymer ?
#
loop_
_entity_poly.entity_id
_entity_poly.type
_entity_poly.pdbx_seq_one_letter_code
_entity_poly.pdbx_strand_id
1 'polypeptide(L)'
;MARAVLAYRLVEEEGETLATVDRSQERLTEAVDRLESRVGAVEDDLDAKIDDVRSRVVQVKREADAKAPADHDHPALDERVDAAGSTATEALAELDRLDERVDRGFENYEEILTYLRETTDDLDDDVDRLVRTLVDLRERTATLEATLARRTAAADLQREANRHGVTQASCGDCGSTVHLGLLSAPRCPHCDRGFTGLEPARGFFGSATLSVGDRPALAGETTDSSSTAEPRQAGDDD
;
A
#
# COMPACT_ATOMS: atom_id res chain seq x y z
N MET A 1 -130.02 -26.40 33.81
CA MET A 1 -129.44 -26.96 32.58
C MET A 1 -128.16 -26.23 32.15
N ALA A 2 -128.18 -24.91 31.88
CA ALA A 2 -127.00 -24.19 31.37
C ALA A 2 -125.74 -24.19 32.28
N ARG A 3 -125.89 -24.09 33.61
CA ARG A 3 -124.76 -24.14 34.57
C ARG A 3 -124.04 -25.49 34.64
N ALA A 4 -124.76 -26.59 34.44
CA ALA A 4 -124.16 -27.94 34.47
C ALA A 4 -123.34 -28.22 33.20
N VAL A 5 -123.77 -27.69 32.05
CA VAL A 5 -123.06 -27.81 30.77
C VAL A 5 -121.78 -26.95 30.74
N LEU A 6 -121.79 -25.77 31.35
CA LEU A 6 -120.59 -24.92 31.49
C LEU A 6 -119.55 -25.53 32.44
N ALA A 7 -119.98 -26.10 33.56
CA ALA A 7 -119.09 -26.83 34.48
C ALA A 7 -118.50 -28.08 33.82
N TYR A 8 -119.29 -28.82 33.03
CA TYR A 8 -118.80 -29.97 32.28
C TYR A 8 -117.78 -29.56 31.21
N ARG A 9 -118.03 -28.48 30.46
CA ARG A 9 -117.06 -27.96 29.46
C ARG A 9 -115.76 -27.44 30.07
N LEU A 10 -115.81 -26.76 31.22
CA LEU A 10 -114.61 -26.33 31.94
C LEU A 10 -113.80 -27.53 32.45
N VAL A 11 -114.45 -28.57 32.96
CA VAL A 11 -113.78 -29.82 33.40
C VAL A 11 -113.26 -30.62 32.20
N GLU A 12 -113.93 -30.57 31.05
CA GLU A 12 -113.49 -31.18 29.79
C GLU A 12 -112.29 -30.44 29.19
N GLU A 13 -112.28 -29.10 29.24
CA GLU A 13 -111.17 -28.23 28.81
C GLU A 13 -109.97 -28.32 29.77
N GLU A 14 -110.20 -28.35 31.09
CA GLU A 14 -109.17 -28.67 32.10
C GLU A 14 -108.63 -30.10 31.92
N GLY A 15 -109.49 -31.07 31.62
CA GLY A 15 -109.09 -32.45 31.31
C GLY A 15 -108.24 -32.56 30.03
N GLU A 16 -108.57 -31.76 29.01
CA GLU A 16 -107.83 -31.71 27.74
C GLU A 16 -106.47 -31.00 27.89
N THR A 17 -106.41 -29.94 28.71
CA THR A 17 -105.14 -29.27 29.04
C THR A 17 -104.23 -30.16 29.90
N LEU A 18 -104.77 -30.84 30.92
CA LEU A 18 -104.02 -31.83 31.72
C LEU A 18 -103.52 -32.99 30.85
N ALA A 19 -104.36 -33.53 29.98
CA ALA A 19 -103.94 -34.57 29.03
C ALA A 19 -102.86 -34.09 28.05
N THR A 20 -102.83 -32.79 27.74
CA THR A 20 -101.79 -32.17 26.89
C THR A 20 -100.49 -31.95 27.65
N VAL A 21 -100.57 -31.61 28.94
CA VAL A 21 -99.42 -31.52 29.84
C VAL A 21 -98.82 -32.91 30.06
N ASP A 22 -99.62 -33.94 30.32
CA ASP A 22 -99.15 -35.33 30.47
C ASP A 22 -98.43 -35.82 29.21
N ARG A 23 -99.03 -35.63 28.02
CA ARG A 23 -98.36 -35.97 26.76
C ARG A 23 -97.06 -35.19 26.53
N SER A 24 -96.99 -33.94 26.99
CA SER A 24 -95.77 -33.13 26.92
C SER A 24 -94.71 -33.62 27.90
N GLN A 25 -95.12 -34.01 29.11
CA GLN A 25 -94.26 -34.59 30.13
C GLN A 25 -93.69 -35.92 29.67
N GLU A 26 -94.52 -36.82 29.13
CA GLU A 26 -94.09 -38.11 28.56
C GLU A 26 -93.05 -37.92 27.45
N ARG A 27 -93.28 -36.97 26.54
CA ARG A 27 -92.30 -36.64 25.48
C ARG A 27 -91.01 -36.06 26.03
N LEU A 28 -91.08 -35.23 27.06
CA LEU A 28 -89.89 -34.66 27.71
C LEU A 28 -89.10 -35.75 28.43
N THR A 29 -89.77 -36.66 29.12
CA THR A 29 -89.13 -37.84 29.74
C THR A 29 -88.46 -38.69 28.69
N GLU A 30 -89.14 -39.04 27.59
CA GLU A 30 -88.54 -39.81 26.50
C GLU A 30 -87.35 -39.07 25.85
N ALA A 31 -87.44 -37.74 25.72
CA ALA A 31 -86.35 -36.92 25.18
C ALA A 31 -85.15 -36.85 26.13
N VAL A 32 -85.38 -36.78 27.44
CA VAL A 32 -84.34 -36.84 28.48
C VAL A 32 -83.69 -38.21 28.49
N ASP A 33 -84.46 -39.30 28.53
CA ASP A 33 -83.94 -40.67 28.50
C ASP A 33 -83.09 -40.91 27.24
N ARG A 34 -83.52 -40.37 26.10
CA ARG A 34 -82.77 -40.42 24.84
C ARG A 34 -81.49 -39.58 24.89
N LEU A 35 -81.52 -38.41 25.52
CA LEU A 35 -80.35 -37.56 25.68
C LEU A 35 -79.33 -38.18 26.63
N GLU A 36 -79.79 -38.72 27.77
CA GLU A 36 -78.98 -39.47 28.73
C GLU A 36 -78.32 -40.67 28.05
N SER A 37 -79.08 -41.42 27.26
CA SER A 37 -78.53 -42.53 26.46
C SER A 37 -77.47 -42.07 25.46
N ARG A 38 -77.64 -40.90 24.83
CA ARG A 38 -76.66 -40.34 23.88
C ARG A 38 -75.42 -39.81 24.57
N VAL A 39 -75.58 -39.15 25.72
CA VAL A 39 -74.48 -38.64 26.54
C VAL A 39 -73.66 -39.83 27.04
N GLY A 40 -74.30 -40.85 27.61
CA GLY A 40 -73.63 -42.08 28.04
C GLY A 40 -72.85 -42.73 26.89
N ALA A 41 -73.43 -42.84 25.70
CA ALA A 41 -72.72 -43.38 24.54
C ALA A 41 -71.51 -42.54 24.09
N VAL A 42 -71.56 -41.20 24.24
CA VAL A 42 -70.43 -40.31 23.92
C VAL A 42 -69.35 -40.38 25.00
N GLU A 43 -69.75 -40.46 26.27
CA GLU A 43 -68.83 -40.65 27.40
C GLU A 43 -68.08 -41.98 27.26
N ASP A 44 -68.79 -43.07 26.96
CA ASP A 44 -68.19 -44.39 26.70
C ASP A 44 -67.21 -44.36 25.50
N ASP A 45 -67.57 -43.69 24.40
CA ASP A 45 -66.70 -43.52 23.23
C ASP A 45 -65.47 -42.65 23.55
N LEU A 46 -65.65 -41.59 24.36
CA LEU A 46 -64.56 -40.73 24.80
C LEU A 46 -63.59 -41.49 25.69
N ASP A 47 -64.07 -42.25 26.66
CA ASP A 47 -63.24 -43.07 27.56
C ASP A 47 -62.46 -44.12 26.76
N ALA A 48 -63.11 -44.80 25.82
CA ALA A 48 -62.44 -45.74 24.92
C ALA A 48 -61.32 -45.07 24.10
N LYS A 49 -61.56 -43.86 23.57
CA LYS A 49 -60.54 -43.10 22.82
C LYS A 49 -59.40 -42.61 23.70
N ILE A 50 -59.69 -42.16 24.92
CA ILE A 50 -58.66 -41.74 25.88
C ILE A 50 -57.76 -42.93 26.22
N ASP A 51 -58.33 -44.12 26.44
CA ASP A 51 -57.55 -45.31 26.69
C ASP A 51 -56.73 -45.78 25.47
N ASP A 52 -57.25 -45.65 24.25
CA ASP A 52 -56.47 -45.87 23.02
C ASP A 52 -55.28 -44.91 22.91
N VAL A 53 -55.51 -43.60 23.08
CA VAL A 53 -54.45 -42.58 23.02
C VAL A 53 -53.41 -42.82 24.11
N ARG A 54 -53.84 -43.10 25.34
CA ARG A 54 -52.95 -43.42 26.46
C ARG A 54 -52.08 -44.63 26.12
N SER A 55 -52.68 -45.69 25.60
CA SER A 55 -51.97 -46.91 25.18
C SER A 55 -50.93 -46.60 24.10
N ARG A 56 -51.28 -45.77 23.11
CA ARG A 56 -50.38 -45.37 22.01
C ARG A 56 -49.24 -44.47 22.49
N VAL A 57 -49.50 -43.52 23.39
CA VAL A 57 -48.43 -42.67 23.97
C VAL A 57 -47.46 -43.50 24.78
N VAL A 58 -47.96 -44.45 25.59
CA VAL A 58 -47.11 -45.38 26.35
C VAL A 58 -46.29 -46.25 25.40
N GLN A 59 -46.90 -46.75 24.32
CA GLN A 59 -46.19 -47.50 23.30
C GLN A 59 -45.08 -46.67 22.65
N VAL A 60 -45.38 -45.47 22.14
CA VAL A 60 -44.41 -44.58 21.50
C VAL A 60 -43.28 -44.22 22.46
N LYS A 61 -43.58 -43.92 23.73
CA LYS A 61 -42.57 -43.66 24.76
C LYS A 61 -41.65 -44.87 24.95
N ARG A 62 -42.21 -46.07 25.07
CA ARG A 62 -41.42 -47.31 25.21
C ARG A 62 -40.56 -47.57 23.99
N GLU A 63 -41.10 -47.37 22.79
CA GLU A 63 -40.35 -47.52 21.54
C GLU A 63 -39.24 -46.47 21.44
N ALA A 64 -39.51 -45.21 21.77
CA ALA A 64 -38.53 -44.13 21.79
C ALA A 64 -37.40 -44.39 22.80
N ASP A 65 -37.73 -44.73 24.05
CA ASP A 65 -36.75 -45.07 25.08
C ASP A 65 -35.91 -46.31 24.71
N ALA A 66 -36.52 -47.29 24.04
CA ALA A 66 -35.81 -48.47 23.56
C ALA A 66 -34.86 -48.13 22.39
N LYS A 67 -35.18 -47.11 21.60
CA LYS A 67 -34.33 -46.63 20.50
C LYS A 67 -33.20 -45.75 20.97
N ALA A 68 -33.45 -44.89 21.95
CA ALA A 68 -32.48 -44.00 22.54
C ALA A 68 -32.79 -43.86 24.04
N PRO A 69 -32.13 -44.65 24.90
CA PRO A 69 -32.17 -44.42 26.34
C PRO A 69 -31.80 -42.98 26.69
N ALA A 70 -32.26 -42.50 27.84
CA ALA A 70 -31.94 -41.14 28.30
C ALA A 70 -30.43 -40.87 28.37
N ASP A 71 -29.65 -41.91 28.66
CA ASP A 71 -28.19 -41.89 28.76
C ASP A 71 -27.52 -42.48 27.50
N HIS A 72 -28.18 -42.40 26.34
CA HIS A 72 -27.58 -42.83 25.08
C HIS A 72 -26.52 -41.84 24.62
N ASP A 73 -25.27 -42.28 24.62
CA ASP A 73 -24.16 -41.50 24.09
C ASP A 73 -23.94 -41.75 22.59
N HIS A 74 -23.22 -40.82 21.96
CA HIS A 74 -22.84 -40.90 20.56
C HIS A 74 -21.31 -40.93 20.42
N PRO A 75 -20.65 -42.06 20.73
CA PRO A 75 -19.18 -42.14 20.71
C PRO A 75 -18.57 -41.76 19.36
N ALA A 76 -19.25 -42.08 18.26
CA ALA A 76 -18.81 -41.69 16.92
C ALA A 76 -18.91 -40.17 16.65
N LEU A 77 -19.81 -39.44 17.33
CA LEU A 77 -19.84 -37.98 17.29
C LEU A 77 -18.77 -37.40 18.19
N ASP A 78 -18.58 -37.96 19.39
CA ASP A 78 -17.55 -37.52 20.32
C ASP A 78 -16.15 -37.66 19.69
N GLU A 79 -15.86 -38.81 19.09
CA GLU A 79 -14.61 -39.04 18.33
C GLU A 79 -14.42 -38.01 17.20
N ARG A 80 -15.50 -37.62 16.51
CA ARG A 80 -15.43 -36.59 15.46
C ARG A 80 -15.20 -35.19 16.02
N VAL A 81 -15.81 -34.87 17.15
CA VAL A 81 -15.61 -33.58 17.84
C VAL A 81 -14.18 -33.49 18.36
N ASP A 82 -13.67 -34.55 18.99
CA ASP A 82 -12.29 -34.62 19.48
C ASP A 82 -11.27 -34.54 18.34
N ALA A 83 -11.52 -35.25 17.23
CA ALA A 83 -10.69 -35.16 16.03
C ALA A 83 -10.71 -33.74 15.45
N ALA A 84 -11.89 -33.12 15.31
CA ALA A 84 -12.02 -31.75 14.83
C ALA A 84 -11.32 -30.75 15.75
N GLY A 85 -11.43 -30.92 17.07
CA GLY A 85 -10.74 -30.09 18.06
C GLY A 85 -9.22 -30.22 17.98
N SER A 86 -8.73 -31.45 17.76
CA SER A 86 -7.30 -31.72 17.56
C SER A 86 -6.80 -31.04 16.28
N THR A 87 -7.51 -31.21 15.16
CA THR A 87 -7.18 -30.55 13.89
C THR A 87 -7.21 -29.02 14.01
N ALA A 88 -8.18 -28.45 14.72
CA ALA A 88 -8.24 -27.00 14.95
C ALA A 88 -7.02 -26.52 15.76
N THR A 89 -6.62 -27.27 16.79
CA THR A 89 -5.44 -26.95 17.61
C THR A 89 -4.16 -27.02 16.79
N GLU A 90 -4.01 -28.05 15.94
CA GLU A 90 -2.88 -28.18 15.03
C GLU A 90 -2.80 -27.04 14.02
N ALA A 91 -3.95 -26.65 13.43
CA ALA A 91 -4.02 -25.54 12.50
C ALA A 91 -3.65 -24.21 13.16
N LEU A 92 -4.10 -23.95 14.40
CA LEU A 92 -3.71 -22.77 15.16
C LEU A 92 -2.19 -22.75 15.41
N ALA A 93 -1.61 -23.87 15.82
CA ALA A 93 -0.16 -23.97 16.02
C ALA A 93 0.63 -23.80 14.71
N GLU A 94 0.07 -24.18 13.57
CA GLU A 94 0.68 -23.90 12.26
C GLU A 94 0.59 -22.42 11.89
N LEU A 95 -0.53 -21.76 12.17
CA LEU A 95 -0.69 -20.31 11.99
C LEU A 95 0.31 -19.54 12.84
N ASP A 96 0.49 -19.89 14.11
CA ASP A 96 1.45 -19.23 15.00
C ASP A 96 2.89 -19.36 14.45
N ARG A 97 3.28 -20.55 13.96
CA ARG A 97 4.59 -20.75 13.33
C ARG A 97 4.75 -19.98 12.03
N LEU A 98 3.66 -19.82 11.27
CA LEU A 98 3.67 -19.04 10.04
C LEU A 98 3.88 -17.56 10.36
N ASP A 99 3.17 -17.05 11.36
CA ASP A 99 3.27 -15.68 11.87
C ASP A 99 4.70 -15.38 12.31
N GLU A 100 5.28 -16.22 13.19
CA GLU A 100 6.68 -16.11 13.62
C GLU A 100 7.69 -16.16 12.46
N ARG A 101 7.39 -16.90 11.38
CA ARG A 101 8.26 -16.96 10.20
C ARG A 101 8.13 -15.70 9.36
N VAL A 102 6.92 -15.16 9.24
CA VAL A 102 6.65 -13.93 8.50
C VAL A 102 7.30 -12.75 9.19
N ASP A 103 7.12 -12.62 10.51
CA ASP A 103 7.74 -11.55 11.31
C ASP A 103 9.25 -11.56 11.22
N ARG A 104 9.90 -12.72 11.44
CA ARG A 104 11.35 -12.86 11.25
C ARG A 104 11.80 -12.56 9.83
N GLY A 105 10.96 -12.87 8.84
CA GLY A 105 11.22 -12.53 7.44
C GLY A 105 11.26 -11.01 7.25
N PHE A 106 10.26 -10.30 7.77
CA PHE A 106 10.21 -8.84 7.70
C PHE A 106 11.36 -8.18 8.45
N GLU A 107 11.69 -8.62 9.66
CA GLU A 107 12.85 -8.13 10.42
C GLU A 107 14.15 -8.26 9.61
N ASN A 108 14.36 -9.41 8.96
CA ASN A 108 15.54 -9.61 8.11
C ASN A 108 15.54 -8.70 6.87
N TYR A 109 14.38 -8.50 6.23
CA TYR A 109 14.30 -7.59 5.10
C TYR A 109 14.56 -6.14 5.51
N GLU A 110 14.04 -5.70 6.66
CA GLU A 110 14.30 -4.36 7.19
C GLU A 110 15.79 -4.14 7.50
N GLU A 111 16.47 -5.14 8.05
CA GLU A 111 17.92 -5.11 8.26
C GLU A 111 18.68 -4.95 6.93
N ILE A 112 18.33 -5.76 5.92
CA ILE A 112 18.94 -5.68 4.59
C ILE A 112 18.69 -4.32 3.94
N LEU A 113 17.46 -3.82 3.99
CA LEU A 113 17.10 -2.54 3.39
C LEU A 113 17.80 -1.37 4.09
N THR A 114 17.95 -1.45 5.40
CA THR A 114 18.71 -0.46 6.19
C THR A 114 20.17 -0.46 5.77
N TYR A 115 20.80 -1.64 5.73
CA TYR A 115 22.19 -1.78 5.28
C TYR A 115 22.41 -1.27 3.85
N LEU A 116 21.51 -1.62 2.92
CA LEU A 116 21.59 -1.16 1.53
C LEU A 116 21.44 0.35 1.42
N ARG A 117 20.56 0.95 2.21
CA ARG A 117 20.38 2.40 2.27
C ARG A 117 21.64 3.08 2.82
N GLU A 118 22.14 2.64 3.97
CA GLU A 118 23.37 3.18 4.57
C GLU A 118 24.56 3.07 3.62
N THR A 119 24.74 1.91 2.97
CA THR A 119 25.80 1.71 1.98
C THR A 119 25.64 2.62 0.76
N THR A 120 24.40 2.91 0.34
CA THR A 120 24.14 3.81 -0.77
C THR A 120 24.46 5.25 -0.40
N ASP A 121 24.07 5.68 0.81
CA ASP A 121 24.37 7.01 1.34
C ASP A 121 25.89 7.21 1.48
N ASP A 122 26.61 6.22 2.01
CA ASP A 122 28.08 6.22 2.11
C ASP A 122 28.76 6.31 0.73
N LEU A 123 28.23 5.59 -0.27
CA LEU A 123 28.76 5.61 -1.63
C LEU A 123 28.53 6.97 -2.31
N ASP A 124 27.39 7.60 -2.07
CA ASP A 124 27.09 8.94 -2.59
C ASP A 124 28.09 9.95 -2.03
N ASP A 125 28.34 9.93 -0.72
CA ASP A 125 29.33 10.78 -0.04
C ASP A 125 30.75 10.59 -0.61
N ASP A 126 31.16 9.35 -0.86
CA ASP A 126 32.44 9.02 -1.46
C ASP A 126 32.56 9.52 -2.90
N VAL A 127 31.51 9.34 -3.72
CA VAL A 127 31.44 9.86 -5.09
C VAL A 127 31.56 11.38 -5.08
N ASP A 128 30.84 12.05 -4.20
CA ASP A 128 30.86 13.50 -4.03
C ASP A 128 32.26 14.01 -3.66
N ARG A 129 32.95 13.28 -2.77
CA ARG A 129 34.35 13.56 -2.41
C ARG A 129 35.31 13.34 -3.58
N LEU A 130 35.12 12.28 -4.36
CA LEU A 130 35.92 12.02 -5.55
C LEU A 130 35.73 13.11 -6.60
N VAL A 131 34.49 13.55 -6.84
CA VAL A 131 34.19 14.65 -7.77
C VAL A 131 34.91 15.93 -7.34
N ARG A 132 34.82 16.31 -6.06
CA ARG A 132 35.54 17.49 -5.53
C ARG A 132 37.05 17.38 -5.73
N THR A 133 37.61 16.19 -5.49
CA THR A 133 39.05 15.93 -5.67
C THR A 133 39.45 16.01 -7.15
N LEU A 134 38.64 15.46 -8.05
CA LEU A 134 38.90 15.52 -9.49
C LEU A 134 38.83 16.96 -10.03
N VAL A 135 37.90 17.78 -9.53
CA VAL A 135 37.82 19.20 -9.87
C VAL A 135 39.09 19.94 -9.42
N ASP A 136 39.54 19.75 -8.18
CA ASP A 136 40.78 20.36 -7.66
C ASP A 136 42.02 19.91 -8.45
N LEU A 137 42.13 18.61 -8.80
CA LEU A 137 43.21 18.12 -9.66
C LEU A 137 43.19 18.74 -11.05
N ARG A 138 42.00 18.93 -11.65
CA ARG A 138 41.85 19.57 -12.95
C ARG A 138 42.28 21.04 -12.89
N GLU A 139 41.90 21.79 -11.86
CA GLU A 139 42.28 23.19 -11.67
C GLU A 139 43.80 23.35 -11.46
N ARG A 140 44.41 22.48 -10.65
CA ARG A 140 45.87 22.44 -10.47
C ARG A 140 46.59 22.14 -11.76
N THR A 141 46.09 21.17 -12.54
CA THR A 141 46.65 20.81 -13.85
C THR A 141 46.57 21.99 -14.82
N ALA A 142 45.41 22.64 -14.93
CA ALA A 142 45.24 23.83 -15.77
C ALA A 142 46.19 24.97 -15.37
N THR A 143 46.40 25.17 -14.06
CA THR A 143 47.34 26.18 -13.54
C THR A 143 48.79 25.87 -13.91
N LEU A 144 49.20 24.60 -13.80
CA LEU A 144 50.53 24.14 -14.20
C LEU A 144 50.73 24.30 -15.71
N GLU A 145 49.76 23.87 -16.53
CA GLU A 145 49.79 24.03 -17.98
C GLU A 145 49.91 25.50 -18.39
N ALA A 146 49.11 26.39 -17.79
CA ALA A 146 49.18 27.83 -18.07
C ALA A 146 50.54 28.44 -17.68
N THR A 147 51.15 27.94 -16.60
CA THR A 147 52.49 28.38 -16.16
C THR A 147 53.58 27.88 -17.11
N LEU A 148 53.50 26.63 -17.54
CA LEU A 148 54.42 26.05 -18.52
C LEU A 148 54.29 26.77 -19.87
N ALA A 149 53.08 27.00 -20.36
CA ALA A 149 52.82 27.74 -21.60
C ALA A 149 53.43 29.15 -21.57
N ARG A 150 53.28 29.87 -20.45
CA ARG A 150 53.92 31.18 -20.24
C ARG A 150 55.45 31.09 -20.32
N ARG A 151 56.07 30.15 -19.62
CA ARG A 151 57.53 29.95 -19.63
C ARG A 151 58.05 29.58 -21.02
N THR A 152 57.37 28.67 -21.71
CA THR A 152 57.74 28.24 -23.06
C THR A 152 57.69 29.41 -24.04
N ALA A 153 56.62 30.22 -24.01
CA ALA A 153 56.50 31.39 -24.87
C ALA A 153 57.60 32.44 -24.60
N ALA A 154 57.97 32.67 -23.34
CA ALA A 154 59.09 33.56 -23.01
C ALA A 154 60.42 33.00 -23.54
N ALA A 155 60.65 31.69 -23.37
CA ALA A 155 61.84 31.02 -23.87
C ALA A 155 61.92 31.01 -25.41
N ASP A 156 60.78 30.91 -26.11
CA ASP A 156 60.70 31.03 -27.56
C ASP A 156 61.13 32.42 -28.04
N LEU A 157 60.62 33.48 -27.40
CA LEU A 157 61.02 34.86 -27.71
C LEU A 157 62.51 35.10 -27.45
N GLN A 158 63.06 34.56 -26.36
CA GLN A 158 64.50 34.63 -26.07
C GLN A 158 65.33 33.86 -27.10
N ARG A 159 64.89 32.67 -27.53
CA ARG A 159 65.56 31.91 -28.58
C ARG A 159 65.56 32.67 -29.91
N GLU A 160 64.43 33.27 -30.28
CA GLU A 160 64.32 34.09 -31.49
C GLU A 160 65.22 35.32 -31.42
N ALA A 161 65.23 36.02 -30.27
CA ALA A 161 66.13 37.13 -30.02
C ALA A 161 67.60 36.75 -30.19
N ASN A 162 68.01 35.62 -29.60
CA ASN A 162 69.37 35.09 -29.72
C ASN A 162 69.72 34.72 -31.17
N ARG A 163 68.79 34.12 -31.92
CA ARG A 163 69.00 33.81 -33.35
C ARG A 163 69.27 35.06 -34.19
N HIS A 164 68.60 36.17 -33.88
CA HIS A 164 68.73 37.43 -34.60
C HIS A 164 69.78 38.39 -34.00
N GLY A 165 70.49 37.99 -32.94
CA GLY A 165 71.49 38.83 -32.27
C GLY A 165 70.91 40.05 -31.57
N VAL A 166 69.62 40.01 -31.22
CA VAL A 166 68.91 41.13 -30.60
C VAL A 166 68.93 40.98 -29.07
N THR A 167 69.48 41.96 -28.37
CA THR A 167 69.51 41.98 -26.89
C THR A 167 68.38 42.83 -26.29
N GLN A 168 67.92 43.82 -27.04
CA GLN A 168 66.88 44.79 -26.64
C GLN A 168 65.91 45.03 -27.80
N ALA A 169 64.62 45.13 -27.47
CA ALA A 169 63.58 45.49 -28.44
C ALA A 169 62.57 46.45 -27.82
N SER A 170 61.92 47.27 -28.64
CA SER A 170 60.89 48.21 -28.19
C SER A 170 59.52 47.52 -28.19
N CYS A 171 58.71 47.73 -27.16
CA CYS A 171 57.34 47.25 -27.12
C CYS A 171 56.50 47.92 -28.22
N GLY A 172 55.79 47.14 -29.05
CA GLY A 172 54.94 47.68 -30.11
C GLY A 172 53.70 48.46 -29.63
N ASP A 173 53.36 48.40 -28.34
CA ASP A 173 52.21 49.10 -27.75
C ASP A 173 52.62 50.40 -27.03
N CYS A 174 53.50 50.29 -26.01
CA CYS A 174 53.91 51.44 -25.19
C CYS A 174 55.26 52.06 -25.57
N GLY A 175 55.98 51.48 -26.54
CA GLY A 175 57.28 51.99 -27.02
C GLY A 175 58.46 51.80 -26.05
N SER A 176 58.25 51.28 -24.84
CA SER A 176 59.32 51.11 -23.85
C SER A 176 60.33 50.03 -24.26
N THR A 177 61.61 50.23 -23.96
CA THR A 177 62.69 49.27 -24.23
C THR A 177 62.65 48.09 -23.28
N VAL A 178 62.66 46.87 -23.82
CA VAL A 178 62.60 45.62 -23.06
C VAL A 178 63.88 44.81 -23.31
N HIS A 179 64.51 44.35 -22.22
CA HIS A 179 65.68 43.45 -22.28
C HIS A 179 65.22 42.01 -22.44
N LEU A 180 65.46 41.43 -23.61
CA LEU A 180 64.90 40.12 -23.99
C LEU A 180 65.45 38.99 -23.12
N GLY A 181 66.75 39.04 -22.78
CA GLY A 181 67.41 38.03 -21.94
C GLY A 181 66.97 37.99 -20.47
N LEU A 182 66.15 38.94 -20.01
CA LEU A 182 65.63 39.01 -18.64
C LEU A 182 64.12 38.69 -18.56
N LEU A 183 63.49 38.33 -19.68
CA LEU A 183 62.06 38.06 -19.71
C LEU A 183 61.70 36.77 -18.96
N SER A 184 60.99 36.88 -17.85
CA SER A 184 60.43 35.74 -17.12
C SER A 184 59.04 35.33 -17.60
N ALA A 185 58.36 36.20 -18.34
CA ALA A 185 57.03 36.01 -18.91
C ALA A 185 56.96 36.65 -20.31
N PRO A 186 56.05 36.19 -21.19
CA PRO A 186 55.90 36.70 -22.55
C PRO A 186 55.05 37.99 -22.56
N ARG A 187 55.37 38.95 -21.69
CA ARG A 187 54.61 40.19 -21.51
C ARG A 187 55.53 41.38 -21.28
N CYS A 188 55.07 42.57 -21.65
CA CYS A 188 55.82 43.80 -21.41
C CYS A 188 55.83 44.16 -19.91
N PRO A 189 57.00 44.38 -19.29
CA PRO A 189 57.08 44.76 -17.87
C PRO A 189 56.56 46.18 -17.57
N HIS A 190 56.25 46.98 -18.61
CA HIS A 190 55.79 48.36 -18.46
C HIS A 190 54.28 48.53 -18.66
N CYS A 191 53.68 47.81 -19.62
CA CYS A 191 52.24 47.91 -19.93
C CYS A 191 51.46 46.59 -19.82
N ASP A 192 52.12 45.50 -19.39
CA ASP A 192 51.57 44.14 -19.21
C ASP A 192 50.94 43.49 -20.47
N ARG A 193 51.13 44.08 -21.65
CA ARG A 193 50.66 43.49 -22.90
C ARG A 193 51.47 42.26 -23.30
N GLY A 194 50.77 41.24 -23.80
CA GLY A 194 51.36 39.98 -24.26
C GLY A 194 52.10 40.10 -25.59
N PHE A 195 53.26 39.46 -25.67
CA PHE A 195 54.07 39.40 -26.89
C PHE A 195 53.66 38.21 -27.76
N THR A 196 53.46 38.46 -29.04
CA THR A 196 53.16 37.43 -30.04
C THR A 196 54.36 37.05 -30.89
N GLY A 197 55.35 37.95 -31.01
CA GLY A 197 56.57 37.71 -31.76
C GLY A 197 57.62 38.81 -31.60
N LEU A 198 58.74 38.62 -32.28
CA LEU A 198 59.82 39.59 -32.42
C LEU A 198 59.96 39.94 -33.90
N GLU A 199 59.90 41.23 -34.23
CA GLU A 199 60.19 41.72 -35.57
C GLU A 199 61.63 42.30 -35.57
N PRO A 200 62.57 41.68 -36.30
CA PRO A 200 63.95 42.17 -36.40
C PRO A 200 64.00 43.53 -37.13
N ALA A 201 65.04 44.31 -36.86
CA ALA A 201 65.29 45.55 -37.57
C ALA A 201 65.44 45.32 -39.08
N ARG A 202 64.70 46.07 -39.90
CA ARG A 202 64.85 46.09 -41.36
C ARG A 202 65.74 47.27 -41.76
N GLY A 203 66.95 47.01 -42.27
CA GLY A 203 67.91 48.03 -42.75
C GLY A 203 68.92 48.52 -41.69
N PHE A 204 69.75 49.51 -42.06
CA PHE A 204 70.95 49.93 -41.28
C PHE A 204 70.66 50.81 -40.05
N PHE A 205 69.41 51.25 -39.84
CA PHE A 205 69.02 52.18 -38.76
C PHE A 205 67.77 51.74 -37.96
N GLY A 206 67.27 50.53 -38.16
CA GLY A 206 66.05 50.05 -37.47
C GLY A 206 66.34 49.51 -36.06
N SER A 207 65.40 49.65 -35.14
CA SER A 207 65.39 48.94 -33.86
C SER A 207 64.45 47.74 -33.94
N ALA A 208 64.81 46.63 -33.27
CA ALA A 208 63.92 45.48 -33.16
C ALA A 208 62.66 45.85 -32.36
N THR A 209 61.51 45.34 -32.76
CA THR A 209 60.21 45.64 -32.13
C THR A 209 59.52 44.35 -31.72
N LEU A 210 58.98 44.32 -30.50
CA LEU A 210 58.15 43.21 -30.02
C LEU A 210 56.71 43.42 -30.48
N SER A 211 56.19 42.49 -31.27
CA SER A 211 54.80 42.49 -31.69
C SER A 211 53.91 42.10 -30.52
N VAL A 212 52.86 42.87 -30.33
CA VAL A 212 51.90 42.73 -29.24
C VAL A 212 50.57 42.25 -29.82
N GLY A 213 49.91 41.34 -29.12
CA GLY A 213 48.58 40.88 -29.50
C GLY A 213 47.98 39.96 -28.46
N ASP A 214 46.65 39.94 -28.38
CA ASP A 214 45.94 38.98 -27.54
C ASP A 214 45.94 37.63 -28.28
N ARG A 215 46.69 36.65 -27.77
CA ARG A 215 46.52 35.26 -28.22
C ARG A 215 45.07 34.88 -27.90
N PRO A 216 44.25 34.46 -28.89
CA PRO A 216 42.88 34.05 -28.60
C PRO A 216 42.94 32.88 -27.63
N ALA A 217 42.18 32.97 -26.54
CA ALA A 217 41.98 31.83 -25.67
C ALA A 217 41.29 30.75 -26.52
N LEU A 218 41.90 29.56 -26.60
CA LEU A 218 41.23 28.40 -27.17
C LEU A 218 39.97 28.18 -26.32
N ALA A 219 38.81 28.53 -26.86
CA ALA A 219 37.52 28.26 -26.25
C ALA A 219 37.35 26.73 -26.25
N GLY A 220 37.57 26.12 -25.09
CA GLY A 220 37.07 24.77 -24.85
C GLY A 220 35.55 24.86 -24.89
N GLU A 221 34.96 24.32 -25.94
CA GLU A 221 33.53 24.20 -26.11
C GLU A 221 33.00 23.29 -24.98
N THR A 222 32.51 23.90 -23.90
CA THR A 222 31.74 23.20 -22.88
C THR A 222 30.36 22.97 -23.49
N THR A 223 30.12 21.78 -24.02
CA THR A 223 28.77 21.31 -24.27
C THR A 223 28.04 21.27 -22.93
N ASP A 224 27.22 22.29 -22.69
CA ASP A 224 26.19 22.29 -21.66
C ASP A 224 25.17 21.22 -22.05
N SER A 225 25.38 19.99 -21.56
CA SER A 225 24.33 18.98 -21.53
C SER A 225 23.33 19.37 -20.46
N SER A 226 22.45 20.32 -20.79
CA SER A 226 21.18 20.48 -20.10
C SER A 226 20.31 19.25 -20.43
N SER A 227 20.52 18.19 -19.64
CA SER A 227 19.56 17.11 -19.55
C SER A 227 18.26 17.73 -19.05
N THR A 228 17.31 17.83 -19.97
CA THR A 228 15.94 18.25 -19.70
C THR A 228 15.34 17.23 -18.73
N ALA A 229 15.24 17.58 -17.46
CA ALA A 229 14.38 16.86 -16.53
C ALA A 229 12.93 17.06 -17.00
N GLU A 230 12.34 16.00 -17.54
CA GLU A 230 10.91 15.93 -17.85
C GLU A 230 10.08 16.25 -16.59
N PRO A 231 9.08 17.13 -16.67
CA PRO A 231 8.15 17.32 -15.58
C PRO A 231 7.23 16.10 -15.51
N ARG A 232 7.23 15.44 -14.34
CA ARG A 232 6.25 14.42 -13.96
C ARG A 232 4.85 15.02 -14.10
N GLN A 233 4.04 14.49 -15.01
CA GLN A 233 2.60 14.76 -15.05
C GLN A 233 1.96 14.16 -13.80
N ALA A 234 1.33 15.03 -13.01
CA ALA A 234 0.42 14.67 -11.96
C ALA A 234 -1.01 14.91 -12.46
N GLY A 235 -1.82 13.85 -12.47
CA GLY A 235 -3.27 13.88 -12.27
C GLY A 235 -4.15 14.23 -13.46
N ASP A 236 -4.93 13.25 -13.91
CA ASP A 236 -6.35 13.45 -14.24
C ASP A 236 -7.15 12.28 -13.66
N ASP A 237 -8.27 12.65 -13.04
CA ASP A 237 -9.25 11.87 -12.28
C ASP A 237 -9.98 10.75 -13.06
N ASP A 238 -10.18 9.59 -12.43
CA ASP A 238 -11.46 8.84 -12.28
C ASP A 238 -11.31 7.71 -11.24
#